data_AF-A0A6A3IKQ6-F1
#
_entry.id   AF-A0A6A3IKQ6-F1
#
_cell.length_a   1.000
_cell.length_b   1.000
_cell.length_c   1.000
_cell.angle_alpha   90.00
_cell.angle_beta   90.00
_cell.angle_gamma   90.00
#
_symmetry.space_group_name_H-M   'P 1'
#
loop_
_entity.id
_entity.type
_entity.pdbx_description
1 polymer ?
#
loop_
_entity_poly.entity_id
_entity_poly.type
_entity_poly.pdbx_seq_one_letter_code
_entity_poly.pdbx_strand_id
1 'polypeptide(L)'
;MAILNPEADSAATMTTGSEAKQRQLAEAGYKHHFFERFFVTSTNCMIKNVLTCAALFYAASLIDRTGAAAWRLSYRKHHSNTGSCENDEVFVPVTRSVLPSSWNETREDSPLYQLYRIAFMLVVGWMPGYLFFNATGPTKYWGKSRSHFNPNSASTPSRRLRSATVMIVLSDIFLVRLESSSSNSKTSCTSPGRLTIQTSLGVRAFVCGNCSASDTYM
;
A
#
# COMPACT_ATOMS: atom_id res chain seq x y z
N MET A 1 -2.55 20.17 -89.16
CA MET A 1 -2.34 21.08 -88.00
C MET A 1 -3.44 20.74 -87.01
N ALA A 2 -3.13 20.00 -85.94
CA ALA A 2 -4.12 19.70 -84.91
C ALA A 2 -4.28 20.96 -84.05
N ILE A 3 -5.51 21.48 -83.98
CA ILE A 3 -5.87 22.61 -83.13
C ILE A 3 -5.93 22.05 -81.71
N LEU A 4 -4.82 22.19 -80.96
CA LEU A 4 -4.81 21.90 -79.53
C LEU A 4 -5.66 22.98 -78.85
N ASN A 5 -6.61 22.54 -78.04
CA ASN A 5 -7.57 23.41 -77.37
C ASN A 5 -7.05 23.70 -75.95
N PRO A 6 -6.38 24.84 -75.71
CA PRO A 6 -5.59 25.08 -74.50
C PRO A 6 -6.43 25.18 -73.23
N GLU A 7 -7.72 25.52 -73.35
CA GLU A 7 -8.63 25.58 -72.20
C GLU A 7 -8.95 24.20 -71.63
N ALA A 8 -9.11 23.18 -72.49
CA ALA A 8 -9.42 21.81 -72.06
C ALA A 8 -8.24 21.17 -71.31
N ASP A 9 -7.01 21.39 -71.78
CA ASP A 9 -5.79 20.88 -71.14
C ASP A 9 -5.52 21.56 -69.79
N SER A 10 -5.87 22.85 -69.65
CA SER A 10 -5.74 23.58 -68.38
C SER A 10 -6.71 23.07 -67.31
N ALA A 11 -7.97 22.80 -67.68
CA ALA A 11 -8.99 22.32 -66.75
C ALA A 11 -8.71 20.88 -66.27
N ALA A 12 -8.23 20.01 -67.16
CA ALA A 12 -7.80 18.64 -66.83
C ALA A 12 -6.57 18.62 -65.91
N THR A 13 -5.63 19.54 -66.11
CA THR A 13 -4.43 19.67 -65.26
C THR A 13 -4.77 20.21 -63.86
N MET A 14 -5.74 21.13 -63.74
CA MET A 14 -6.19 21.63 -62.43
C MET A 14 -6.98 20.59 -61.63
N THR A 15 -7.80 19.78 -62.29
CA THR A 15 -8.59 18.71 -61.65
C THR A 15 -7.70 17.56 -61.17
N THR A 16 -6.71 17.14 -61.96
CA THR A 16 -5.74 16.13 -61.52
C THR A 16 -4.84 16.63 -60.38
N GLY A 17 -4.46 17.91 -60.40
CA GLY A 17 -3.69 18.53 -59.33
C GLY A 17 -4.45 18.65 -58.00
N SER A 18 -5.76 18.92 -58.04
CA SER A 18 -6.59 19.01 -56.83
C SER A 18 -6.80 17.62 -56.20
N GLU A 19 -7.03 16.58 -57.00
CA GLU A 19 -7.16 15.20 -56.52
C GLU A 19 -5.87 14.67 -55.88
N ALA A 20 -4.71 14.95 -56.49
CA ALA A 20 -3.40 14.57 -55.92
C ALA A 20 -3.14 15.25 -54.57
N LYS A 21 -3.47 16.54 -54.47
CA LYS A 21 -3.37 17.30 -53.22
C LYS A 21 -4.34 16.78 -52.16
N GLN A 22 -5.54 16.38 -52.56
CA GLN A 22 -6.56 15.80 -51.68
C GLN A 22 -6.14 14.41 -51.16
N ARG A 23 -5.49 13.59 -51.99
CA ARG A 23 -4.88 12.31 -51.58
C ARG A 23 -3.72 12.50 -50.61
N GLN A 24 -2.83 13.46 -50.85
CA GLN A 24 -1.74 13.77 -49.91
C GLN A 24 -2.26 14.25 -48.55
N LEU A 25 -3.28 15.11 -48.53
CA LEU A 25 -3.92 15.56 -47.30
C LEU A 25 -4.62 14.40 -46.57
N ALA A 26 -5.24 13.48 -47.30
CA ALA A 26 -5.86 12.28 -46.73
C ALA A 26 -4.83 11.30 -46.13
N GLU A 27 -3.71 11.04 -46.82
CA GLU A 27 -2.62 10.20 -46.29
C GLU A 27 -1.93 10.83 -45.08
N ALA A 28 -1.67 12.14 -45.13
CA ALA A 28 -1.08 12.88 -44.02
C ALA A 28 -2.01 12.88 -42.80
N GLY A 29 -3.32 13.11 -43.01
CA GLY A 29 -4.34 13.00 -41.97
C GLY A 29 -4.48 11.58 -41.40
N TYR A 30 -4.43 10.56 -42.26
CA TYR A 30 -4.48 9.15 -41.85
C TYR A 30 -3.28 8.77 -40.96
N LYS A 31 -2.05 9.14 -41.37
CA LYS A 31 -0.83 8.86 -40.57
C LYS A 31 -0.83 9.57 -39.22
N HIS A 32 -1.20 10.85 -39.17
CA HIS A 32 -1.26 11.60 -37.91
C HIS A 32 -2.31 11.05 -36.95
N HIS A 33 -3.55 10.82 -37.42
CA HIS A 33 -4.61 10.28 -36.58
C HIS A 33 -4.35 8.84 -36.15
N PHE A 34 -3.74 8.03 -37.01
CA PHE A 34 -3.37 6.66 -36.66
C PHE A 34 -2.30 6.62 -35.57
N PHE A 35 -1.24 7.41 -35.71
CA PHE A 35 -0.16 7.47 -34.72
C PHE A 35 -0.65 8.01 -33.38
N GLU A 36 -1.41 9.12 -33.36
CA GLU A 36 -1.95 9.66 -32.11
C GLU A 36 -2.88 8.67 -31.42
N ARG A 37 -3.79 8.02 -32.15
CA ARG A 37 -4.69 7.02 -31.56
C ARG A 37 -3.94 5.82 -31.00
N PHE A 38 -2.89 5.36 -31.67
CA PHE A 38 -2.03 4.28 -31.17
C PHE A 38 -1.25 4.72 -29.93
N PHE A 39 -0.64 5.90 -29.96
CA PHE A 39 0.13 6.44 -28.84
C PHE A 39 -0.74 6.69 -27.61
N VAL A 40 -1.92 7.31 -27.79
CA VAL A 40 -2.88 7.56 -26.71
C VAL A 40 -3.45 6.26 -26.15
N THR A 41 -3.81 5.29 -26.99
CA THR A 41 -4.31 3.98 -26.52
C THR A 41 -3.23 3.22 -25.76
N SER A 42 -2.01 3.16 -26.29
CA SER A 42 -0.87 2.49 -25.66
C SER A 42 -0.51 3.11 -24.31
N THR A 43 -0.43 4.45 -24.26
CA THR A 43 -0.13 5.18 -23.02
C THR A 43 -1.25 5.00 -21.99
N ASN A 44 -2.51 5.00 -22.41
CA ASN A 44 -3.64 4.70 -21.52
C ASN A 44 -3.60 3.26 -20.97
N CYS A 45 -3.25 2.26 -21.78
CA CYS A 45 -3.07 0.88 -21.32
C CYS A 45 -1.90 0.77 -20.33
N MET A 46 -0.77 1.43 -20.61
CA MET A 46 0.40 1.42 -19.75
C MET A 46 0.10 2.09 -18.39
N ILE A 47 -0.56 3.26 -18.40
CA ILE A 47 -1.02 3.95 -17.20
C ILE A 47 -1.98 3.07 -16.39
N LYS A 48 -2.97 2.44 -17.03
CA LYS A 48 -3.90 1.53 -16.36
C LYS A 48 -3.16 0.37 -15.68
N ASN A 49 -2.21 -0.25 -16.37
CA ASN A 49 -1.42 -1.34 -15.80
C ASN A 49 -0.56 -0.87 -14.63
N VAL A 50 0.09 0.29 -14.73
CA VAL A 50 0.87 0.87 -13.62
C VAL A 50 -0.02 1.16 -12.41
N LEU A 51 -1.23 1.72 -12.63
CA LEU A 51 -2.19 1.98 -11.55
C LEU A 51 -2.68 0.67 -10.91
N THR A 52 -2.95 -0.36 -11.70
CA THR A 52 -3.31 -1.69 -11.19
C THR A 52 -2.18 -2.29 -10.36
N CYS A 53 -0.93 -2.25 -10.86
CA CYS A 53 0.23 -2.73 -10.11
C CYS A 53 0.44 -1.95 -8.81
N ALA A 54 0.31 -0.62 -8.83
CA ALA A 54 0.42 0.21 -7.65
C ALA A 54 -0.66 -0.11 -6.61
N ALA A 55 -1.91 -0.31 -7.05
CA ALA A 55 -3.02 -0.71 -6.18
C ALA A 55 -2.79 -2.08 -5.54
N LEU A 56 -2.30 -3.06 -6.32
CA LEU A 56 -1.98 -4.39 -5.82
C LEU A 56 -0.83 -4.35 -4.80
N PHE A 57 0.22 -3.58 -5.08
CA PHE A 57 1.36 -3.44 -4.17
C PHE A 57 0.96 -2.74 -2.86
N TYR A 58 0.12 -1.71 -2.96
CA TYR A 58 -0.43 -1.04 -1.79
C TYR A 58 -1.31 -1.99 -0.94
N ALA A 59 -2.18 -2.77 -1.58
CA ALA A 59 -3.00 -3.77 -0.90
C ALA A 59 -2.15 -4.84 -0.19
N ALA A 60 -1.09 -5.33 -0.84
CA ALA A 60 -0.14 -6.27 -0.23
C ALA A 60 0.54 -5.66 1.00
N SER A 61 0.98 -4.39 0.90
CA SER A 61 1.59 -3.68 2.03
C SER A 61 0.62 -3.46 3.19
N LEU A 62 -0.67 -3.26 2.93
CA LEU A 62 -1.70 -3.17 3.96
C LEU A 62 -1.91 -4.50 4.67
N ILE A 63 -1.94 -5.62 3.93
CA ILE A 63 -2.06 -6.95 4.52
C ILE A 63 -0.89 -7.20 5.48
N ASP A 64 0.34 -6.92 5.07
CA ASP A 64 1.53 -7.07 5.92
C ASP A 64 1.48 -6.17 7.16
N ARG A 65 1.07 -4.90 6.99
CA ARG A 65 0.91 -3.97 8.14
C ARG A 65 -0.18 -4.43 9.10
N THR A 66 -1.28 -5.00 8.61
CA THR A 66 -2.34 -5.54 9.47
C THR A 66 -1.87 -6.80 10.21
N GLY A 67 -1.09 -7.67 9.56
CA GLY A 67 -0.42 -8.79 10.21
C GLY A 67 0.56 -8.33 11.29
N ALA A 68 1.37 -7.30 11.01
CA ALA A 68 2.27 -6.71 11.97
C ALA A 68 1.53 -6.04 13.14
N ALA A 69 0.38 -5.40 12.90
CA ALA A 69 -0.47 -4.85 13.94
C ALA A 69 -1.09 -5.95 14.81
N ALA A 70 -1.54 -7.06 14.22
CA ALA A 70 -2.04 -8.22 14.93
C ALA A 70 -0.95 -8.86 15.81
N TRP A 71 0.26 -9.02 15.28
CA TRP A 71 1.45 -9.46 16.02
C TRP A 71 1.72 -8.54 17.22
N ARG A 72 1.81 -7.22 17.01
CA ARG A 72 2.07 -6.25 18.09
C ARG A 72 1.00 -6.29 19.17
N LEU A 73 -0.27 -6.43 18.80
CA LEU A 73 -1.38 -6.47 19.76
C LEU A 73 -1.38 -7.76 20.59
N SER A 74 -1.20 -8.91 19.94
CA SER A 74 -1.12 -10.20 20.62
C SER A 74 0.14 -10.31 21.49
N TYR A 75 1.27 -9.78 21.04
CA TYR A 75 2.50 -9.66 21.82
C TYR A 75 2.32 -8.80 23.07
N ARG A 76 1.70 -7.61 22.94
CA ARG A 76 1.38 -6.77 24.11
C ARG A 76 0.50 -7.50 25.12
N LYS A 77 -0.40 -8.36 24.65
CA LYS A 77 -1.28 -9.16 25.50
C LYS A 77 -0.52 -10.27 26.22
N HIS A 78 0.40 -10.93 25.54
CA HIS A 78 1.32 -11.88 26.16
C HIS A 78 2.10 -11.24 27.31
N HIS A 79 2.73 -10.08 27.09
CA HIS A 79 3.44 -9.35 28.14
C HIS A 79 2.53 -8.92 29.30
N SER A 80 1.30 -8.50 29.01
CA SER A 80 0.33 -8.14 30.04
C SER A 80 -0.15 -9.33 30.88
N ASN A 81 -0.09 -10.54 30.34
CA ASN A 81 -0.60 -11.75 30.99
C ASN A 81 0.53 -12.70 31.43
N THR A 82 1.80 -12.31 31.26
CA THR A 82 2.95 -13.16 31.60
C THR A 82 2.89 -13.52 33.08
N GLY A 83 2.94 -14.81 33.39
CA GLY A 83 2.86 -15.33 34.75
C GLY A 83 1.43 -15.56 35.29
N SER A 84 0.38 -15.32 34.49
CA SER A 84 -0.99 -15.70 34.86
C SER A 84 -1.24 -17.18 34.51
N CYS A 85 -1.63 -17.99 35.50
CA CYS A 85 -1.93 -19.40 35.28
C CYS A 85 -3.15 -19.64 34.36
N GLU A 86 -3.99 -18.64 34.15
CA GLU A 86 -5.22 -18.72 33.35
C GLU A 86 -5.15 -17.94 32.03
N ASN A 87 -4.31 -16.90 31.98
CA ASN A 87 -4.29 -15.94 30.88
C ASN A 87 -2.96 -15.84 30.15
N ASP A 88 -1.89 -16.48 30.66
CA ASP A 88 -0.61 -16.53 29.93
C ASP A 88 -0.85 -17.13 28.54
N GLU A 89 -0.19 -16.55 27.54
CA GLU A 89 -0.37 -16.92 26.13
C GLU A 89 0.63 -18.03 25.71
N VAL A 90 1.68 -18.27 26.50
CA VAL A 90 2.80 -19.15 26.14
C VAL A 90 3.03 -20.22 27.21
N PHE A 91 2.97 -19.83 28.49
CA PHE A 91 3.40 -20.64 29.63
C PHE A 91 2.26 -21.00 30.57
N VAL A 92 1.14 -21.47 30.02
CA VAL A 92 0.04 -21.98 30.85
C VAL A 92 0.48 -23.31 31.49
N PRO A 93 0.54 -23.42 32.83
CA PRO A 93 0.85 -24.68 33.48
C PRO A 93 -0.20 -25.74 33.15
N VAL A 94 0.24 -26.97 32.89
CA VAL A 94 -0.68 -28.09 32.72
C VAL A 94 -1.36 -28.41 34.05
N THR A 95 -2.67 -28.62 34.02
CA THR A 95 -3.42 -29.01 35.22
C THR A 95 -3.18 -30.48 35.53
N ARG A 96 -3.13 -30.83 36.83
CA ARG A 96 -2.91 -32.21 37.29
C ARG A 96 -3.89 -33.23 36.70
N SER A 97 -5.10 -32.79 36.37
CA SER A 97 -6.12 -33.60 35.71
C SER A 97 -5.74 -34.13 34.33
N VAL A 98 -4.77 -33.52 33.64
CA VAL A 98 -4.33 -33.90 32.30
C VAL A 98 -3.09 -34.81 32.35
N LEU A 99 -2.41 -34.87 33.50
CA LEU A 99 -1.22 -35.69 33.68
C LEU A 99 -1.63 -37.15 33.93
N PRO A 100 -0.96 -38.13 33.30
CA PRO A 100 -1.19 -39.53 33.59
C PRO A 100 -0.80 -39.85 35.03
N SER A 101 -1.48 -40.81 35.66
CA SER A 101 -1.19 -41.24 37.04
C SER A 101 0.23 -41.80 37.23
N SER A 102 0.89 -42.20 36.14
CA SER A 102 2.28 -42.66 36.10
C SER A 102 3.31 -41.51 36.01
N TRP A 103 2.86 -40.25 35.98
CA TRP A 103 3.75 -39.10 35.92
C TRP A 103 4.54 -38.94 37.23
N ASN A 104 5.86 -38.78 37.12
CA ASN A 104 6.74 -38.60 38.26
C ASN A 104 7.18 -37.13 38.34
N GLU A 105 6.61 -36.40 39.30
CA GLU A 105 6.88 -34.97 39.55
C GLU A 105 8.38 -34.71 39.81
N THR A 106 9.11 -35.65 40.43
CA THR A 106 10.56 -35.53 40.70
C THR A 106 11.42 -35.44 39.44
N ARG A 107 10.92 -35.90 38.28
CA ARG A 107 11.65 -35.72 37.01
C ARG A 107 11.69 -34.24 36.59
N GLU A 108 10.66 -33.48 36.92
CA GLU A 108 10.56 -32.06 36.57
C GLU A 108 11.59 -31.19 37.28
N ASP A 109 11.99 -31.61 38.49
CA ASP A 109 13.00 -30.92 39.30
C ASP A 109 14.43 -31.21 38.87
N SER A 110 14.65 -32.17 37.96
CA SER A 110 16.00 -32.50 37.52
C SER A 110 16.56 -31.40 36.60
N PRO A 111 17.81 -30.92 36.82
CA PRO A 111 18.37 -29.82 36.05
C PRO A 111 18.50 -30.16 34.55
N LEU A 112 18.72 -31.43 34.23
CA LEU A 112 18.80 -31.91 32.85
C LEU A 112 17.43 -31.85 32.14
N TYR A 113 16.34 -32.19 32.84
CA TYR A 113 15.00 -32.11 32.28
C TYR A 113 14.53 -30.66 32.12
N GLN A 114 14.88 -29.77 33.05
CA GLN A 114 14.60 -28.34 32.90
C GLN A 114 15.36 -27.74 31.71
N LEU A 115 16.62 -28.12 31.51
CA LEU A 115 17.39 -27.71 30.33
C LEU A 115 16.74 -28.22 29.04
N TYR A 116 16.32 -29.49 29.01
CA TYR A 116 15.58 -30.07 27.88
C TYR A 116 14.29 -29.28 27.59
N ARG A 117 13.48 -28.97 28.61
CA ARG A 117 12.24 -28.18 28.44
C ARG A 117 12.50 -26.79 27.90
N ILE A 118 13.54 -26.11 28.38
CA ILE A 118 13.94 -24.79 27.89
C ILE A 118 14.39 -24.87 26.43
N ALA A 119 15.25 -25.84 26.09
CA ALA A 119 15.72 -26.04 24.72
C ALA A 119 14.55 -26.36 23.77
N PHE A 120 13.65 -27.25 24.17
CA PHE A 120 12.46 -27.60 23.40
C PHE A 120 11.53 -26.39 23.22
N MET A 121 11.33 -25.60 24.28
CA MET A 121 10.53 -24.38 24.19
C MET A 121 11.15 -23.34 23.26
N LEU A 122 12.47 -23.13 23.31
CA LEU A 122 13.15 -22.17 22.44
C LEU A 122 13.14 -22.59 20.97
N VAL A 123 13.31 -23.88 20.69
CA VAL A 123 13.44 -24.40 19.32
C VAL A 123 12.08 -24.70 18.68
N VAL A 124 11.18 -25.36 19.42
CA VAL A 124 9.90 -25.88 18.90
C VAL A 124 8.70 -25.14 19.49
N GLY A 125 8.76 -24.77 20.77
CA GLY A 125 7.65 -24.07 21.41
C GLY A 125 7.45 -22.66 20.88
N TRP A 126 8.51 -21.87 20.73
CA TRP A 126 8.44 -20.46 20.33
C TRP A 126 8.25 -20.28 18.82
N MET A 127 9.08 -20.90 17.99
CA MET A 127 9.09 -20.63 16.54
C MET A 127 7.91 -21.27 15.77
N PRO A 128 7.73 -22.60 15.76
CA PRO A 128 6.56 -23.19 15.10
C PRO A 128 5.31 -23.20 16.01
N GLY A 129 5.47 -23.51 17.30
CA GLY A 129 4.34 -23.74 18.21
C GLY A 129 3.55 -22.48 18.55
N TYR A 130 4.24 -21.40 18.94
CA TYR A 130 3.58 -20.19 19.43
C TYR A 130 3.13 -19.27 18.28
N LEU A 131 4.01 -18.96 17.33
CA LEU A 131 3.70 -18.02 16.24
C LEU A 131 2.53 -18.47 15.36
N PHE A 132 2.57 -19.73 14.91
CA PHE A 132 1.62 -20.25 13.93
C PHE A 132 0.41 -20.92 14.57
N PHE A 133 0.61 -21.68 15.65
CA PHE A 133 -0.46 -22.50 16.22
C PHE A 133 -0.94 -22.05 17.59
N ASN A 134 -0.17 -21.18 18.26
CA ASN A 134 -0.32 -20.86 19.69
C ASN A 134 -0.72 -22.13 20.47
N ALA A 135 0.14 -23.15 20.35
CA ALA A 135 -0.14 -24.52 20.74
C ALA A 135 -0.30 -24.69 22.26
N THR A 136 0.39 -23.85 23.04
CA THR A 136 0.39 -23.86 24.51
C THR A 136 -0.49 -22.76 25.13
N GLY A 137 -1.29 -22.08 24.30
CA GLY A 137 -2.18 -21.02 24.76
C GLY A 137 -3.33 -21.53 25.64
N PRO A 138 -4.07 -20.60 26.28
CA PRO A 138 -5.11 -20.93 27.24
C PRO A 138 -6.31 -21.61 26.56
N THR A 139 -6.99 -22.49 27.32
CA THR A 139 -8.11 -23.33 26.84
C THR A 139 -9.25 -22.55 26.21
N LYS A 140 -9.43 -21.26 26.56
CA LYS A 140 -10.40 -20.33 25.96
C LYS A 140 -10.23 -20.12 24.44
N TYR A 141 -9.09 -20.52 23.89
CA TYR A 141 -8.76 -20.47 22.45
C TYR A 141 -9.01 -21.78 21.69
N TRP A 142 -9.45 -22.83 22.39
CA TRP A 142 -9.80 -24.08 21.74
C TRP A 142 -10.93 -23.88 20.72
N GLY A 143 -10.79 -24.50 19.54
CA GLY A 143 -11.75 -24.37 18.42
C GLY A 143 -11.72 -23.03 17.68
N LYS A 144 -10.80 -22.11 18.01
CA LYS A 144 -10.64 -20.81 17.33
C LYS A 144 -9.29 -20.72 16.62
N SER A 145 -9.17 -19.82 15.65
CA SER A 145 -7.89 -19.47 15.03
C SER A 145 -6.97 -18.83 16.08
N ARG A 146 -5.70 -19.29 16.16
CA ARG A 146 -4.76 -18.90 17.22
C ARG A 146 -3.42 -18.36 16.70
N SER A 147 -3.22 -18.35 15.38
CA SER A 147 -2.00 -17.82 14.77
C SER A 147 -1.88 -16.32 15.02
N HIS A 148 -0.71 -15.85 15.45
CA HIS A 148 -0.48 -14.43 15.73
C HIS A 148 -0.48 -13.56 14.47
N PHE A 149 -0.32 -14.17 13.29
CA PHE A 149 -0.40 -13.51 11.99
C PHE A 149 -1.84 -13.36 11.49
N ASN A 150 -2.81 -14.05 12.09
CA ASN A 150 -4.21 -13.94 11.67
C ASN A 150 -4.87 -12.77 12.41
N PRO A 151 -5.37 -11.75 11.70
CA PRO A 151 -6.02 -10.59 12.32
C PRO A 151 -7.31 -10.97 13.10
N ASN A 152 -7.93 -12.10 12.75
CA ASN A 152 -9.14 -12.63 13.39
C ASN A 152 -8.84 -13.76 14.40
N SER A 153 -7.61 -13.83 14.90
CA SER A 153 -7.23 -14.81 15.94
C SER A 153 -7.86 -14.49 17.30
N ALA A 154 -8.08 -15.51 18.11
CA ALA A 154 -8.68 -15.37 19.45
C ALA A 154 -7.80 -14.59 20.45
N SER A 155 -6.49 -14.55 20.21
CA SER A 155 -5.52 -13.75 20.98
C SER A 155 -5.61 -12.26 20.61
N THR A 156 -6.09 -11.92 19.41
CA THR A 156 -6.18 -10.53 18.91
C THR A 156 -7.59 -9.96 19.08
N PRO A 157 -7.82 -9.02 20.02
CA PRO A 157 -9.13 -8.42 20.19
C PRO A 157 -9.50 -7.57 18.96
N SER A 158 -10.53 -8.00 18.23
CA SER A 158 -10.94 -7.42 16.94
C SER A 158 -11.21 -5.91 17.00
N ARG A 159 -11.68 -5.38 18.15
CA ARG A 159 -11.89 -3.93 18.35
C ARG A 159 -10.59 -3.12 18.32
N ARG A 160 -9.53 -3.61 18.97
CA ARG A 160 -8.23 -2.90 19.00
C ARG A 160 -7.53 -3.00 17.67
N LEU A 161 -7.64 -4.14 17.00
CA LEU A 161 -7.13 -4.31 15.65
C LEU A 161 -7.82 -3.34 14.67
N ARG A 162 -9.16 -3.28 14.67
CA ARG A 162 -9.90 -2.32 13.81
C ARG A 162 -9.46 -0.88 14.06
N SER A 163 -9.31 -0.48 15.32
CA SER A 163 -8.79 0.85 15.67
C SER A 163 -7.37 1.07 15.14
N ALA A 164 -6.47 0.10 15.28
CA ALA A 164 -5.11 0.19 14.74
C ALA A 164 -5.11 0.29 13.20
N THR A 165 -5.93 -0.50 12.52
CA THR A 165 -6.08 -0.45 11.05
C THR A 165 -6.59 0.90 10.58
N VAL A 166 -7.60 1.47 11.26
CA VAL A 166 -8.11 2.81 10.94
C VAL A 166 -7.01 3.86 11.11
N MET A 167 -6.22 3.81 12.18
CA MET A 167 -5.11 4.76 12.38
C MET A 167 -4.04 4.65 11.29
N ILE A 168 -3.71 3.43 10.85
CA ILE A 168 -2.75 3.22 9.75
C ILE A 168 -3.29 3.85 8.47
N VAL A 169 -4.54 3.54 8.09
CA VAL A 169 -5.15 4.08 6.86
C VAL A 169 -5.25 5.61 6.91
N LEU A 170 -5.64 6.19 8.05
CA LEU A 170 -5.69 7.64 8.22
C LEU A 170 -4.31 8.28 8.09
N SER A 171 -3.26 7.64 8.63
CA SER A 171 -1.89 8.14 8.51
C SER A 171 -1.37 8.10 7.07
N ASP A 172 -1.69 7.05 6.32
CA ASP A 172 -1.31 6.93 4.90
C ASP A 172 -2.02 7.98 4.05
N ILE A 173 -3.32 8.20 4.28
CA ILE A 173 -4.09 9.26 3.61
C ILE A 173 -3.49 10.64 3.92
N PHE A 174 -3.14 10.89 5.18
CA PHE A 174 -2.53 12.15 5.61
C PHE A 174 -1.19 12.40 4.92
N LEU A 175 -0.30 11.40 4.87
CA LEU A 175 1.00 11.51 4.19
C LEU A 175 0.84 11.82 2.70
N VAL A 176 -0.08 11.13 2.00
CA VAL A 176 -0.37 11.38 0.58
C VAL A 176 -0.89 12.81 0.35
N ARG A 177 -1.73 13.32 1.26
CA ARG A 177 -2.25 14.69 1.17
C ARG A 177 -1.19 15.75 1.48
N LEU A 178 -0.27 15.50 2.40
CA LEU A 178 0.86 16.39 2.66
C LEU A 178 1.79 16.51 1.44
N GLU A 179 2.12 15.39 0.79
CA GLU A 179 2.95 15.37 -0.42
C GLU A 179 2.29 16.16 -1.56
N SER A 180 0.97 16.00 -1.73
CA SER A 180 0.19 16.72 -2.75
C SER A 180 0.16 18.24 -2.49
N SER A 181 0.11 18.65 -1.22
CA SER A 181 0.19 20.06 -0.82
C SER A 181 1.58 20.66 -1.09
N SER A 182 2.65 19.89 -0.87
CA SER A 182 4.02 20.30 -1.20
C SER A 182 4.30 20.35 -2.71
N SER A 183 3.57 19.59 -3.53
CA SER A 183 3.69 19.65 -4.99
C SER A 183 2.92 20.83 -5.58
N ASN A 184 1.78 21.21 -4.99
CA ASN A 184 0.98 22.37 -5.44
C ASN A 184 1.62 23.72 -5.10
N SER A 185 2.54 23.80 -4.14
CA SER A 185 3.28 25.06 -3.88
C SER A 185 4.41 25.33 -4.88
N LYS A 186 4.69 24.40 -5.81
CA LYS A 186 5.74 24.54 -6.84
C LYS A 186 5.22 24.97 -8.21
N THR A 187 3.94 25.36 -8.36
CA THR A 187 3.48 26.02 -9.58
C THR A 187 3.97 27.47 -9.63
N SER A 188 5.15 27.62 -10.23
CA SER A 188 5.53 28.67 -11.17
C SER A 188 5.32 30.13 -10.75
N CYS A 189 6.33 30.71 -10.09
CA CYS A 189 6.62 32.14 -10.22
C CYS A 189 8.03 32.25 -10.88
N THR A 190 8.08 32.22 -12.22
CA THR A 190 9.31 32.37 -13.05
C THR A 190 9.67 33.84 -13.32
N SER A 191 9.10 34.78 -12.57
CA SER A 191 9.41 36.20 -12.69
C SER A 191 10.55 36.60 -11.73
N PRO A 192 11.62 37.29 -12.20
CA PRO A 192 12.63 37.85 -11.31
C PRO A 192 11.96 38.90 -10.40
N GLY A 193 11.81 38.58 -9.12
CA GLY A 193 11.10 39.42 -8.16
C GLY A 193 11.54 39.20 -6.72
N ARG A 194 11.28 40.17 -5.86
CA ARG A 194 11.64 40.13 -4.42
C ARG A 194 10.88 38.99 -3.72
N LEU A 195 11.63 38.11 -3.04
CA LEU A 195 11.06 37.07 -2.18
C LEU A 195 10.51 37.68 -0.90
N THR A 196 9.27 37.36 -0.58
CA THR A 196 8.59 37.73 0.67
C THR A 196 8.36 36.48 1.52
N ILE A 197 8.53 36.61 2.84
CA ILE A 197 8.26 35.51 3.77
C ILE A 197 6.77 35.52 4.08
N GLN A 198 6.07 34.46 3.69
CA GLN A 198 4.67 34.27 4.07
C GLN A 198 4.60 33.19 5.15
N THR A 199 3.98 33.54 6.28
CA THR A 199 3.71 32.61 7.37
C THR A 199 2.22 32.29 7.36
N SER A 200 1.88 31.09 6.90
CA SER A 200 0.56 30.49 7.18
C SER A 200 0.78 29.19 7.97
N LEU A 201 -0.04 28.98 8.99
CA LEU A 201 -0.04 27.76 9.83
C LEU A 201 1.33 27.39 10.44
N GLY A 202 2.16 28.39 10.79
CA GLY A 202 3.41 28.18 11.52
C GLY A 202 4.60 27.72 10.67
N VAL A 203 4.45 27.62 9.35
CA VAL A 203 5.56 27.31 8.43
C VAL A 203 6.00 28.59 7.72
N ARG A 204 7.30 28.88 7.72
CA ARG A 204 7.90 29.97 6.94
C ARG A 204 8.22 29.46 5.54
N ALA A 205 7.52 29.97 4.53
CA ALA A 205 7.84 29.72 3.13
C ALA A 205 8.26 31.03 2.45
N PHE A 206 9.25 30.95 1.56
CA PHE A 206 9.61 32.07 0.69
C PHE A 206 8.72 32.04 -0.55
N VAL A 207 7.88 33.06 -0.70
CA VAL A 207 6.93 33.20 -1.81
C VAL A 207 7.33 34.43 -2.63
N CYS A 208 7.12 34.41 -3.95
CA CYS A 208 7.35 35.57 -4.80
C CYS A 208 6.31 36.66 -4.49
N GLY A 209 6.73 37.93 -4.35
CA GLY A 209 5.83 39.04 -4.02
C GLY A 209 4.64 39.23 -4.97
N ASN A 210 4.76 38.83 -6.24
CA ASN A 210 3.66 38.90 -7.22
C ASN A 210 2.61 37.79 -7.03
N CYS A 211 3.00 36.67 -6.42
CA CYS A 211 2.13 35.54 -6.12
C CYS A 211 1.37 35.76 -4.77
N SER A 212 1.76 36.74 -3.93
CA SER A 212 1.13 37.03 -2.63
C SER A 212 -0.16 37.86 -2.72
N ALA A 213 -0.45 38.47 -3.88
CA ALA A 213 -1.55 39.44 -4.01
C ALA A 213 -2.89 38.84 -4.46
N SER A 214 -2.94 37.55 -4.81
CA SER A 214 -4.16 36.91 -5.35
C SER A 214 -5.08 36.26 -4.31
N ASP A 215 -4.65 36.10 -3.06
CA ASP A 215 -5.44 35.40 -2.02
C ASP A 215 -6.30 36.37 -1.16
N THR A 216 -6.91 37.38 -1.78
CA THR A 216 -7.89 38.24 -1.08
C THR A 216 -9.27 38.17 -1.72
N TYR A 217 -9.83 36.99 -1.95
CA TYR A 217 -11.28 36.82 -2.08
C TYR A 217 -11.74 35.44 -1.58
N MET A 218 -12.63 35.50 -0.57
CA MET A 218 -13.44 34.45 0.10
C MET A 218 -12.75 33.65 1.22
#